data_AF-A0A7V5FSD0-F1
#
_entry.id   AF-A0A7V5FSD0-F1
#
_cell.length_a   1.000
_cell.length_b   1.000
_cell.length_c   1.000
_cell.angle_alpha   90.00
_cell.angle_beta   90.00
_cell.angle_gamma   90.00
#
_symmetry.space_group_name_H-M   'P 1'
#
loop_
_entity.id
_entity.type
_entity.pdbx_description
1 polymer ?
#
loop_
_entity_poly.entity_id
_entity_poly.type
_entity_poly.pdbx_seq_one_letter_code
_entity_poly.pdbx_strand_id
1 'polypeptide(L)'
;MKKIARAMQLTVMMILMVAAVKTYPAEVDSFTHRHKLADSRSLLNQVVNRWLKEAVIVANEKTIFQVGNKEGIDYCNRTRLLDALKEKLTGFIVGKLESFVSEDTSLDVIKVEFEHSIYRDFEFSESPTISLTKHLAVLLRIGKVYIGADKFGHFFTEGLSYYEMYSAVDQYSALQFGDLSESTFYG
;
A
#
# COMPACT_ATOMS: atom_id res chain seq x y z
N MET A 1 -14.27 47.27 17.98
CA MET A 1 -15.10 46.33 17.18
C MET A 1 -14.53 46.02 15.79
N LYS A 2 -14.25 47.02 14.92
CA LYS A 2 -13.75 46.77 13.54
C LYS A 2 -12.47 45.91 13.45
N LYS A 3 -11.53 46.04 14.39
CA LYS A 3 -10.29 45.24 14.43
C LYS A 3 -10.53 43.75 14.73
N ILE A 4 -11.51 43.45 15.59
CA ILE A 4 -11.87 42.08 15.98
C ILE A 4 -12.55 41.37 14.81
N ALA A 5 -13.48 42.05 14.12
CA ALA A 5 -14.14 41.51 12.93
C ALA A 5 -13.15 41.22 11.78
N ARG A 6 -12.14 42.08 11.59
CA ARG A 6 -11.07 41.88 10.59
C ARG A 6 -10.18 40.69 10.91
N ALA A 7 -9.82 40.50 12.19
CA ALA A 7 -9.05 39.34 12.63
C ALA A 7 -9.83 38.04 12.41
N MET A 8 -11.12 38.03 12.76
CA MET A 8 -12.00 36.87 12.57
C MET A 8 -12.16 36.49 11.08
N GLN A 9 -12.30 37.47 10.19
CA GLN A 9 -12.34 37.24 8.73
C GLN A 9 -11.04 36.63 8.19
N LEU A 10 -9.88 37.11 8.64
CA LEU A 10 -8.57 36.58 8.23
C LEU A 10 -8.40 35.13 8.71
N THR A 11 -8.80 34.83 9.95
CA THR A 11 -8.73 33.46 10.48
C THR A 11 -9.64 32.50 9.72
N VAL A 12 -10.88 32.90 9.44
CA VAL A 12 -11.82 32.06 8.66
C VAL A 12 -11.32 31.82 7.23
N MET A 13 -10.74 32.84 6.59
CA MET A 13 -10.17 32.72 5.26
C MET A 13 -8.94 31.80 5.23
N MET A 14 -8.10 31.84 6.27
CA MET A 14 -6.96 30.93 6.42
C MET A 14 -7.40 29.48 6.64
N ILE A 15 -8.43 29.25 7.47
CA ILE A 15 -9.03 27.92 7.68
C ILE A 15 -9.62 27.37 6.37
N LEU A 16 -10.31 28.20 5.59
CA LEU A 16 -10.85 27.82 4.29
C LEU A 16 -9.77 27.49 3.25
N MET A 17 -8.62 28.18 3.27
CA MET A 17 -7.49 27.86 2.40
C MET A 17 -6.82 26.54 2.77
N VAL A 18 -6.64 26.26 4.07
CA VAL A 18 -6.05 24.99 4.54
C VAL A 18 -7.00 23.80 4.26
N ALA A 19 -8.31 24.00 4.38
CA ALA A 19 -9.30 22.97 4.06
C ALA A 19 -9.41 22.63 2.56
N ALA A 20 -8.81 23.45 1.68
CA ALA A 20 -8.82 23.23 0.23
C ALA A 20 -7.57 22.48 -0.28
N VAL A 21 -6.63 22.10 0.59
CA VAL A 21 -5.45 21.33 0.19
C VAL A 21 -5.89 19.92 -0.20
N LYS A 22 -5.89 19.66 -1.51
CA LYS A 22 -6.06 18.31 -2.04
C LYS A 22 -4.76 17.57 -1.78
N THR A 23 -4.79 16.60 -0.87
CA THR A 23 -3.70 15.62 -0.72
C THR A 23 -3.69 14.75 -1.98
N TYR A 24 -2.69 14.91 -2.82
CA TYR A 24 -2.48 14.02 -3.96
C TYR A 24 -1.71 12.79 -3.48
N PRO A 25 -2.05 11.58 -3.94
CA PRO A 25 -1.20 10.43 -3.70
C PRO A 25 0.15 10.68 -4.35
N ALA A 26 1.23 10.59 -3.56
CA ALA A 26 2.57 10.41 -4.10
C ALA A 26 2.68 9.03 -4.77
N GLU A 27 3.64 8.85 -5.68
CA GLU A 27 4.03 7.58 -6.32
C GLU A 27 3.13 7.05 -7.46
N VAL A 28 2.08 7.79 -7.87
CA VAL A 28 1.19 7.42 -8.98
C VAL A 28 0.90 8.61 -9.88
N ASP A 29 1.23 8.53 -11.17
CA ASP A 29 0.84 9.56 -12.13
C ASP A 29 -0.62 9.37 -12.59
N SER A 30 -1.53 10.06 -11.90
CA SER A 30 -2.96 10.11 -12.25
C SER A 30 -3.33 11.20 -13.27
N PHE A 31 -2.35 11.94 -13.78
CA PHE A 31 -2.55 13.09 -14.66
C PHE A 31 -2.29 12.75 -16.12
N THR A 32 -1.38 11.82 -16.37
CA THR A 32 -0.95 11.41 -17.69
C THR A 32 -1.86 10.30 -18.26
N HIS A 33 -2.19 10.38 -19.55
CA HIS A 33 -2.97 9.38 -20.32
C HIS A 33 -4.33 8.95 -19.72
N ARG A 34 -5.14 9.91 -19.26
CA ARG A 34 -6.47 9.65 -18.69
C ARG A 34 -7.42 8.99 -19.69
N HIS A 35 -7.76 7.74 -19.42
CA HIS A 35 -8.85 7.02 -20.07
C HIS A 35 -9.66 6.23 -19.03
N LYS A 36 -10.83 5.75 -19.45
CA LYS A 36 -11.71 4.97 -18.58
C LYS A 36 -11.20 3.53 -18.51
N LEU A 37 -11.00 3.03 -17.30
CA LEU A 37 -10.56 1.66 -17.04
C LEU A 37 -11.73 0.72 -16.75
N ALA A 38 -11.58 -0.57 -17.01
CA ALA A 38 -12.44 -1.64 -16.51
C ALA A 38 -12.35 -1.77 -14.96
N ASP A 39 -13.34 -2.38 -14.31
CA ASP A 39 -13.30 -2.58 -12.85
C ASP A 39 -12.47 -3.84 -12.54
N SER A 40 -11.36 -3.67 -11.82
CA SER A 40 -10.41 -4.74 -11.53
C SER A 40 -10.78 -5.54 -10.28
N ARG A 41 -11.81 -5.13 -9.52
CA ARG A 41 -12.14 -5.70 -8.20
C ARG A 41 -12.33 -7.21 -8.20
N SER A 42 -13.02 -7.74 -9.22
CA SER A 42 -13.30 -9.17 -9.29
C SER A 42 -12.01 -9.98 -9.42
N LEU A 43 -11.08 -9.54 -10.27
CA LEU A 43 -9.82 -10.24 -10.48
C LEU A 43 -8.93 -10.16 -9.25
N LEU A 44 -8.78 -8.96 -8.66
CA LEU A 44 -7.95 -8.81 -7.46
C LEU A 44 -8.48 -9.63 -6.29
N ASN A 45 -9.80 -9.64 -6.08
CA ASN A 45 -10.42 -10.48 -5.06
C ASN A 45 -10.14 -11.96 -5.31
N GLN A 46 -10.18 -12.41 -6.58
CA GLN A 46 -9.86 -13.79 -6.91
C GLN A 46 -8.41 -14.14 -6.57
N VAL A 47 -7.47 -13.24 -6.88
CA VAL A 47 -6.03 -13.41 -6.62
C VAL A 47 -5.75 -13.44 -5.12
N VAL A 48 -6.22 -12.43 -4.37
CA VAL A 48 -6.01 -12.37 -2.92
C VAL A 48 -6.66 -13.55 -2.21
N ASN A 49 -7.89 -13.93 -2.58
CA ASN A 49 -8.53 -15.10 -1.99
C ASN A 49 -7.79 -16.41 -2.29
N ARG A 50 -7.15 -16.51 -3.45
CA ARG A 50 -6.31 -17.67 -3.78
C ARG A 50 -5.09 -17.71 -2.87
N TRP A 51 -4.38 -16.59 -2.72
CA TRP A 51 -3.20 -16.49 -1.85
C TRP A 51 -3.53 -16.76 -0.38
N LEU A 52 -4.68 -16.27 0.11
CA LEU A 52 -5.16 -16.58 1.46
C LEU A 52 -5.42 -18.07 1.65
N LYS A 53 -6.07 -18.73 0.66
CA LYS A 53 -6.30 -20.18 0.70
C LYS A 53 -4.98 -20.95 0.69
N GLU A 54 -4.04 -20.57 -0.16
CA GLU A 54 -2.71 -21.17 -0.21
C GLU A 54 -1.96 -21.01 1.11
N ALA A 55 -2.01 -19.83 1.73
CA ALA A 55 -1.40 -19.61 3.05
C ALA A 55 -1.99 -20.54 4.12
N VAL A 56 -3.32 -20.71 4.13
CA VAL A 56 -3.99 -21.64 5.06
C VAL A 56 -3.57 -23.10 4.78
N ILE A 57 -3.41 -23.49 3.52
CA ILE A 57 -2.93 -24.83 3.17
C ILE A 57 -1.51 -25.03 3.71
N VAL A 58 -0.57 -24.12 3.39
CA VAL A 58 0.83 -24.17 3.84
C VAL A 58 0.94 -24.20 5.38
N ALA A 59 0.14 -23.38 6.07
CA ALA A 59 0.11 -23.33 7.53
C ALA A 59 -0.30 -24.68 8.16
N ASN A 60 -1.10 -25.48 7.46
CA ASN A 60 -1.63 -26.76 7.92
C ASN A 60 -0.86 -27.99 7.40
N GLU A 61 0.12 -27.81 6.52
CA GLU A 61 0.93 -28.92 5.99
C GLU A 61 1.79 -29.58 7.08
N LYS A 62 2.18 -30.84 6.88
CA LYS A 62 3.15 -31.50 7.76
C LYS A 62 4.53 -30.93 7.48
N THR A 63 5.25 -30.52 8.53
CA THR A 63 6.68 -30.22 8.37
C THR A 63 7.48 -31.52 8.23
N ILE A 64 8.67 -31.45 7.64
CA ILE A 64 9.56 -32.62 7.48
C ILE A 64 9.84 -33.29 8.83
N PHE A 65 9.94 -32.51 9.91
CA PHE A 65 10.15 -32.99 11.28
C PHE A 65 8.92 -33.67 11.91
N GLN A 66 7.74 -33.49 11.32
CA GLN A 66 6.49 -34.13 11.73
C GLN A 66 6.19 -35.40 10.92
N VAL A 67 6.96 -35.68 9.86
CA VAL A 67 6.84 -36.93 9.09
C VAL A 67 7.41 -38.07 9.93
N GLY A 68 6.53 -38.87 10.55
CA GLY A 68 6.89 -40.04 11.36
C GLY A 68 6.80 -39.83 12.87
N ASN A 69 6.56 -38.60 13.35
CA ASN A 69 6.23 -38.33 14.73
C ASN A 69 4.76 -38.68 15.01
N LYS A 70 4.50 -39.39 16.11
CA LYS A 70 3.13 -39.77 16.55
C LYS A 70 2.39 -38.62 17.24
N GLU A 71 3.10 -37.57 17.65
CA GLU A 71 2.49 -36.35 18.13
C GLU A 71 1.80 -35.63 16.96
N GLY A 72 0.50 -35.37 17.12
CA GLY A 72 -0.36 -34.87 16.05
C GLY A 72 0.11 -33.54 15.47
N ILE A 73 -0.37 -33.23 14.26
CA ILE A 73 -0.16 -31.91 13.66
C ILE A 73 -0.90 -30.86 14.50
N ASP A 74 -0.22 -29.78 14.85
CA ASP A 74 -0.86 -28.59 15.40
C ASP A 74 -1.49 -27.76 14.27
N TYR A 75 -2.72 -28.14 13.91
CA TYR A 75 -3.53 -27.53 12.82
C TYR A 75 -4.02 -26.10 13.13
N CYS A 76 -3.68 -25.52 14.28
CA CYS A 76 -4.15 -24.19 14.70
C CYS A 76 -2.99 -23.32 15.20
N ASN A 77 -1.80 -23.55 14.66
CA ASN A 77 -0.62 -22.79 15.06
C ASN A 77 -0.65 -21.37 14.46
N ARG A 78 -0.87 -20.37 15.33
CA ARG A 78 -0.92 -18.95 14.93
C ARG A 78 0.36 -18.49 14.25
N THR A 79 1.53 -18.89 14.75
CA THR A 79 2.82 -18.47 14.18
C THR A 79 2.98 -18.99 12.76
N ARG A 80 2.67 -20.28 12.53
CA ARG A 80 2.70 -20.87 11.18
C ARG A 80 1.74 -20.18 10.21
N LEU A 81 0.55 -19.83 10.68
CA LEU A 81 -0.41 -19.08 9.86
C LEU A 81 0.12 -17.71 9.48
N LEU A 82 0.68 -16.97 10.45
CA LEU A 82 1.26 -15.65 10.18
C LEU A 82 2.44 -15.75 9.21
N ASP A 83 3.36 -16.69 9.40
CA ASP A 83 4.50 -16.87 8.51
C ASP A 83 4.06 -17.21 7.08
N ALA A 84 3.06 -18.09 6.92
CA ALA A 84 2.50 -18.41 5.61
C ALA A 84 1.78 -17.22 4.96
N LEU A 85 1.05 -16.41 5.74
CA LEU A 85 0.40 -15.19 5.25
C LEU A 85 1.43 -14.16 4.81
N LYS A 86 2.48 -13.94 5.60
CA LYS A 86 3.61 -13.06 5.26
C LYS A 86 4.21 -13.49 3.93
N GLU A 87 4.60 -14.76 3.83
CA GLU A 87 5.18 -15.32 2.62
C GLU A 87 4.27 -15.12 1.41
N LYS A 88 2.95 -15.26 1.54
CA LYS A 88 2.03 -15.16 0.39
C LYS A 88 1.65 -13.74 0.01
N LEU A 89 1.57 -12.81 0.96
CA LEU A 89 0.98 -11.48 0.74
C LEU A 89 2.01 -10.35 0.66
N THR A 90 3.19 -10.49 1.27
CA THR A 90 4.16 -9.39 1.37
C THR A 90 5.30 -9.50 0.37
N GLY A 91 5.92 -8.36 0.05
CA GLY A 91 7.14 -8.26 -0.76
C GLY A 91 8.29 -7.60 0.03
N PHE A 92 9.49 -7.54 -0.57
CA PHE A 92 10.66 -6.93 0.08
C PHE A 92 10.86 -5.45 -0.29
N ILE A 93 10.62 -5.10 -1.57
CA ILE A 93 10.77 -3.73 -2.09
C ILE A 93 9.44 -3.29 -2.71
N VAL A 94 8.92 -4.09 -3.63
CA VAL A 94 7.60 -3.91 -4.24
C VAL A 94 6.69 -4.99 -3.67
N GLY A 95 5.46 -4.62 -3.29
CA GLY A 95 4.52 -5.57 -2.74
C GLY A 95 4.06 -6.60 -3.79
N LYS A 96 3.84 -7.85 -3.40
CA LYS A 96 3.46 -8.92 -4.35
C LYS A 96 2.21 -8.61 -5.17
N LEU A 97 1.21 -7.98 -4.54
CA LEU A 97 -0.01 -7.59 -5.26
C LEU A 97 0.25 -6.45 -6.24
N GLU A 98 1.12 -5.51 -5.88
CA GLU A 98 1.52 -4.42 -6.77
C GLU A 98 2.29 -4.95 -7.99
N SER A 99 3.25 -5.86 -7.80
CA SER A 99 3.96 -6.53 -8.89
C SER A 99 2.99 -7.28 -9.80
N PHE A 100 2.08 -8.07 -9.21
CA PHE A 100 1.03 -8.75 -9.96
C PHE A 100 0.21 -7.78 -10.83
N VAL A 101 -0.24 -6.67 -10.24
CA VAL A 101 -1.06 -5.69 -10.96
C VAL A 101 -0.27 -5.01 -12.10
N SER A 102 1.03 -4.81 -11.91
CA SER A 102 1.90 -4.15 -12.89
C SER A 102 2.27 -5.06 -14.07
N GLU A 103 2.29 -6.37 -13.86
CA GLU A 103 2.73 -7.37 -14.85
C GLU A 103 1.56 -8.08 -15.56
N ASP A 104 0.39 -8.16 -14.94
CA ASP A 104 -0.74 -8.92 -15.47
C ASP A 104 -1.42 -8.19 -16.65
N THR A 105 -1.38 -8.81 -17.82
CA THR A 105 -1.92 -8.25 -19.07
C THR A 105 -3.44 -8.34 -19.19
N SER A 106 -4.12 -9.01 -18.26
CA SER A 106 -5.59 -9.10 -18.21
C SER A 106 -6.22 -7.93 -17.45
N LEU A 107 -5.43 -7.15 -16.72
CA LEU A 107 -5.88 -5.94 -16.05
C LEU A 107 -5.84 -4.75 -17.00
N ASP A 108 -6.95 -3.99 -17.00
CA ASP A 108 -7.01 -2.69 -17.64
C ASP A 108 -6.42 -1.64 -16.70
N VAL A 109 -5.21 -1.16 -17.01
CA VAL A 109 -4.41 -0.26 -16.18
C VAL A 109 -3.86 0.91 -16.98
N ILE A 110 -3.64 2.04 -16.31
CA ILE A 110 -2.80 3.12 -16.83
C ILE A 110 -1.39 2.92 -16.27
N LYS A 111 -0.45 2.64 -17.18
CA LYS A 111 0.98 2.64 -16.90
C LYS A 111 1.61 3.88 -17.53
N VAL A 112 2.37 4.62 -16.74
CA VAL A 112 3.12 5.80 -17.18
C VAL A 112 4.59 5.53 -16.92
N GLU A 113 5.39 5.54 -17.98
CA GLU A 113 6.85 5.44 -17.84
C GLU A 113 7.37 6.71 -17.16
N PHE A 114 8.38 6.57 -16.30
CA PHE A 114 8.86 7.65 -15.45
C PHE A 114 9.24 8.91 -16.24
N GLU A 115 9.92 8.74 -17.38
CA GLU A 115 10.37 9.82 -18.28
C GLU A 115 9.20 10.65 -18.85
N HIS A 116 8.01 10.06 -18.91
CA HIS A 116 6.80 10.70 -19.42
C HIS A 116 5.90 11.23 -18.30
N SER A 117 6.28 10.99 -17.04
CA SER A 117 5.46 11.36 -15.90
C SER A 117 5.59 12.83 -15.52
N ILE A 118 4.67 13.29 -14.67
CA ILE A 118 4.79 14.59 -14.00
C ILE A 118 5.92 14.63 -12.95
N TYR A 119 6.45 13.46 -12.56
CA TYR A 119 7.51 13.31 -11.55
C TYR A 119 8.92 13.23 -12.13
N ARG A 120 9.06 13.25 -13.47
CA ARG A 120 10.35 13.09 -14.16
C ARG A 120 11.42 14.11 -13.75
N ASP A 121 10.97 15.28 -13.28
CA ASP A 121 11.81 16.43 -12.92
C ASP A 121 11.96 16.56 -11.38
N PHE A 122 11.45 15.62 -10.58
CA PHE A 122 11.53 15.69 -9.11
C PHE A 122 12.94 15.42 -8.60
N GLU A 123 13.43 16.30 -7.73
CA GLU A 123 14.69 16.12 -7.02
C GLU A 123 14.57 15.11 -5.88
N PHE A 124 15.69 14.52 -5.48
CA PHE A 124 15.75 13.57 -4.36
C PHE A 124 15.17 14.15 -3.05
N SER A 125 15.35 15.46 -2.85
CA SER A 125 14.80 16.19 -1.69
C SER A 125 13.28 16.31 -1.70
N GLU A 126 12.64 16.17 -2.86
CA GLU A 126 11.19 16.28 -3.03
C GLU A 126 10.50 14.93 -2.94
N SER A 127 11.15 13.86 -3.42
CA SER A 127 10.62 12.51 -3.35
C SER A 127 11.73 11.46 -3.44
N PRO A 128 12.38 11.11 -2.32
CA PRO A 128 13.49 10.16 -2.30
C PRO A 128 13.14 8.84 -3.02
N THR A 129 12.03 8.21 -2.68
CA THR A 129 11.64 6.90 -3.24
C THR A 129 11.49 6.94 -4.76
N ILE A 130 10.75 7.92 -5.31
CA ILE A 130 10.61 8.08 -6.76
C ILE A 130 11.97 8.41 -7.41
N SER A 131 12.79 9.29 -6.84
CA SER A 131 14.08 9.65 -7.44
C SER A 131 15.09 8.50 -7.43
N LEU A 132 15.08 7.63 -6.41
CA LEU A 132 15.93 6.43 -6.35
C LEU A 132 15.46 5.33 -7.30
N THR A 133 14.17 5.01 -7.26
CA THR A 133 13.63 3.82 -7.94
C THR A 133 13.24 4.11 -9.38
N LYS A 134 12.87 5.37 -9.68
CA LYS A 134 12.17 5.78 -10.91
C LYS A 134 10.95 4.91 -11.21
N HIS A 135 10.40 4.28 -10.17
CA HIS A 135 9.24 3.41 -10.28
C HIS A 135 8.00 4.23 -10.03
N LEU A 136 6.99 4.04 -10.89
CA LEU A 136 5.66 4.60 -10.71
C LEU A 136 4.67 3.47 -10.71
N ALA A 137 3.83 3.43 -9.68
CA ALA A 137 2.80 2.42 -9.61
C ALA A 137 1.74 2.64 -10.69
N VAL A 138 1.23 1.54 -11.24
CA VAL A 138 0.16 1.61 -12.24
C VAL A 138 -1.16 2.01 -11.59
N LEU A 139 -1.99 2.74 -12.32
CA LEU A 139 -3.32 3.14 -11.87
C LEU A 139 -4.36 2.14 -12.38
N LEU A 140 -5.26 1.72 -11.51
CA LEU A 140 -6.36 0.80 -11.82
C LEU A 140 -7.68 1.32 -11.25
N ARG A 141 -8.81 0.80 -11.73
CA ARG A 141 -10.13 1.16 -11.19
C ARG A 141 -10.70 0.05 -10.31
N ILE A 142 -11.13 0.44 -9.11
CA ILE A 142 -11.90 -0.41 -8.19
C ILE A 142 -13.26 0.22 -7.97
N GLY A 143 -14.29 -0.36 -8.59
CA GLY A 143 -15.63 0.23 -8.58
C GLY A 143 -15.69 1.62 -9.19
N LYS A 144 -15.87 2.63 -8.33
CA LYS A 144 -16.01 4.04 -8.75
C LYS A 144 -14.74 4.86 -8.53
N VAL A 145 -13.69 4.27 -7.96
CA VAL A 145 -12.46 4.98 -7.62
C VAL A 145 -11.28 4.46 -8.43
N TYR A 146 -10.32 5.34 -8.67
CA TYR A 146 -9.01 4.99 -9.21
C TYR A 146 -8.03 4.88 -8.04
N ILE A 147 -7.22 3.82 -8.05
CA ILE A 147 -6.28 3.49 -6.99
C ILE A 147 -4.95 3.15 -7.66
N GLY A 148 -3.84 3.58 -7.06
CA GLY A 148 -2.52 3.15 -7.47
C GLY A 148 -2.18 1.76 -6.93
N ALA A 149 -1.43 0.98 -7.70
CA ALA A 149 -1.06 -0.36 -7.33
C ALA A 149 -0.19 -0.43 -6.05
N ASP A 150 0.60 0.62 -5.79
CA ASP A 150 1.40 0.86 -4.58
C ASP A 150 0.57 0.68 -3.31
N LYS A 151 -0.65 1.22 -3.27
CA LYS A 151 -1.51 1.14 -2.07
C LYS A 151 -1.84 -0.30 -1.68
N PHE A 152 -1.88 -1.23 -2.63
CA PHE A 152 -2.01 -2.65 -2.31
C PHE A 152 -0.73 -3.25 -1.78
N GLY A 153 0.43 -2.87 -2.35
CA GLY A 153 1.72 -3.29 -1.86
C GLY A 153 1.98 -2.83 -0.43
N HIS A 154 1.71 -1.56 -0.15
CA HIS A 154 1.84 -0.93 1.16
C HIS A 154 0.88 -1.58 2.16
N PHE A 155 -0.39 -1.80 1.78
CA PHE A 155 -1.36 -2.42 2.67
C PHE A 155 -0.91 -3.79 3.21
N PHE A 156 -0.30 -4.64 2.37
CA PHE A 156 0.16 -5.95 2.84
C PHE A 156 1.56 -5.91 3.46
N THR A 157 2.52 -5.22 2.83
CA THR A 157 3.92 -5.19 3.28
C THR A 157 4.12 -4.25 4.46
N GLU A 158 3.72 -2.99 4.34
CA GLU A 158 3.86 -2.02 5.42
C GLU A 158 2.82 -2.29 6.51
N GLY A 159 1.59 -2.65 6.13
CA GLY A 159 0.57 -3.06 7.08
C GLY A 159 1.01 -4.23 7.98
N LEU A 160 1.88 -5.12 7.47
CA LEU A 160 2.52 -6.12 8.32
C LEU A 160 3.46 -5.48 9.35
N SER A 161 4.33 -4.55 8.95
CA SER A 161 5.23 -3.84 9.88
C SER A 161 4.43 -3.12 10.97
N TYR A 162 3.33 -2.45 10.62
CA TYR A 162 2.41 -1.84 11.59
C TYR A 162 1.80 -2.88 12.53
N TYR A 163 1.35 -4.02 12.00
CA TYR A 163 0.78 -5.10 12.79
C TYR A 163 1.80 -5.70 13.76
N GLU A 164 3.05 -5.85 13.34
CA GLU A 164 4.14 -6.36 14.18
C GLU A 164 4.50 -5.37 15.29
N MET A 165 4.61 -4.08 14.96
CA MET A 165 4.84 -3.02 15.95
C MET A 165 3.70 -2.95 16.97
N TYR A 166 2.45 -2.99 16.51
CA TYR A 166 1.27 -3.01 17.37
C TYR A 166 1.26 -4.23 18.30
N SER A 167 1.59 -5.41 17.76
CA SER A 167 1.57 -6.66 18.52
C SER A 167 2.72 -6.76 19.53
N ALA A 168 3.87 -6.14 19.24
CA ALA A 168 5.07 -6.20 20.06
C ALA A 168 5.12 -5.11 21.14
N VAL A 169 4.61 -3.91 20.84
CA VAL A 169 4.71 -2.73 21.71
C VAL A 169 3.33 -2.22 22.09
N ASP A 170 2.74 -1.36 21.25
CA ASP A 170 1.40 -0.80 21.42
C ASP A 170 0.96 -0.04 20.15
N GLN A 171 -0.28 0.45 20.18
CA GLN A 171 -0.85 1.28 19.12
C GLN A 171 -0.09 2.58 18.88
N TYR A 172 0.41 3.22 19.93
CA TYR A 172 1.02 4.53 19.82
C TYR A 172 2.36 4.43 19.09
N SER A 173 3.14 3.41 19.39
CA SER A 173 4.42 3.11 18.76
C SER A 173 4.24 2.71 17.30
N ALA A 174 3.19 1.96 16.96
CA ALA A 174 2.84 1.66 15.56
C ALA A 174 2.48 2.94 14.76
N LEU A 175 1.76 3.89 15.38
CA LEU A 175 1.46 5.17 14.75
C LEU A 175 2.71 6.04 14.58
N GLN A 176 3.59 6.12 15.59
CA GLN A 176 4.85 6.85 15.48
C GLN A 176 5.78 6.28 14.42
N PHE A 177 5.85 4.95 14.31
CA PHE A 177 6.59 4.29 13.23
C PHE A 177 6.07 4.75 11.87
N GLY A 178 4.75 4.79 11.71
CA GLY A 178 4.09 5.30 10.52
C GLY A 178 4.45 6.73 10.17
N ASP A 179 4.27 7.65 11.13
CA ASP A 179 4.58 9.07 10.95
C ASP A 179 6.06 9.28 10.57
N LEU A 180 6.97 8.51 11.19
CA LEU A 180 8.39 8.56 10.87
C LEU A 180 8.66 8.03 9.47
N SER A 181 8.11 6.88 9.11
CA SER A 181 8.29 6.27 7.78
C SER A 181 7.81 7.17 6.65
N GLU A 182 6.62 7.77 6.80
CA GLU A 182 6.07 8.73 5.83
C GLU A 182 6.96 9.98 5.73
N SER A 183 7.28 10.62 6.86
CA SER A 183 8.07 11.86 6.86
C SER A 183 9.52 11.72 6.42
N THR A 184 10.04 10.51 6.27
CA THR A 184 11.46 10.27 5.93
C THR A 184 11.66 9.54 4.60
N PHE A 185 10.90 8.48 4.33
CA PHE A 185 11.14 7.60 3.19
C PHE A 185 10.08 7.77 2.09
N TYR A 186 8.80 7.88 2.46
CA TYR A 186 7.71 7.86 1.48
C TYR A 186 7.27 9.24 0.98
N GLY A 187 7.43 10.28 1.80
CA GLY A 187 7.18 11.69 1.42
C GLY A 187 5.77 12.17 1.75
#